data_AF-A0A136KS14-F1
#
_entry.id   AF-A0A136KS14-F1
#
_cell.length_a   1.000
_cell.length_b   1.000
_cell.length_c   1.000
_cell.angle_alpha   90.00
_cell.angle_beta   90.00
_cell.angle_gamma   90.00
#
_symmetry.space_group_name_H-M   'P 1'
#
loop_
_entity.id
_entity.type
_entity.pdbx_description
1 polymer ?
#
loop_
_entity_poly.entity_id
_entity_poly.type
_entity_poly.pdbx_seq_one_letter_code
_entity_poly.pdbx_strand_id
1 'polypeptide(L)'
;MFRGAFYNSYIKRVLDIVLVLIIGVVFLPISLIAAILIKITSKGPILADVPNRVGKDQNTFKMYKFRSMILNAHQLLREDEKFKQLYQQYKNGSYKLKQDPRITPIGRYIRRHSIDEIPQFLNVLKGEMSIVGPRAYYPDELEEQQKNIQKPKNS
;
A
#
# COMPACT_ATOMS: atom_id res chain seq x y z
N MET A 1 28.77 -16.52 10.76
CA MET A 1 28.22 -16.54 9.39
C MET A 1 27.41 -15.25 9.10
N PHE A 2 28.00 -14.07 9.30
CA PHE A 2 27.28 -12.77 9.24
C PHE A 2 27.59 -11.92 7.99
N ARG A 3 28.54 -12.33 7.13
CA ARG A 3 28.92 -11.55 5.93
C ARG A 3 27.88 -11.63 4.78
N GLY A 4 27.07 -12.69 4.72
CA GLY A 4 26.09 -12.89 3.64
C GLY A 4 24.83 -12.02 3.75
N ALA A 5 24.39 -11.66 4.96
CA ALA A 5 23.16 -10.89 5.17
C ALA A 5 23.33 -9.38 4.88
N PHE A 6 24.47 -8.79 5.26
CA PHE A 6 24.76 -7.36 5.04
C PHE A 6 25.13 -7.04 3.59
N TYR A 7 25.96 -7.88 2.94
CA TYR A 7 26.31 -7.71 1.52
C TYR A 7 25.05 -7.78 0.63
N ASN A 8 24.13 -8.69 0.98
CA ASN A 8 22.83 -8.81 0.32
C ASN A 8 21.96 -7.56 0.54
N SER A 9 21.96 -6.93 1.73
CA SER A 9 21.13 -5.74 1.98
C SER A 9 21.62 -4.48 1.27
N TYR A 10 22.93 -4.23 1.19
CA TYR A 10 23.46 -3.05 0.50
C TYR A 10 23.31 -3.16 -1.02
N ILE A 11 23.63 -4.32 -1.60
CA ILE A 11 23.43 -4.55 -3.04
C ILE A 11 21.95 -4.48 -3.40
N LYS A 12 21.08 -5.12 -2.60
CA LYS A 12 19.63 -5.01 -2.76
C LYS A 12 19.17 -3.56 -2.74
N ARG A 13 19.71 -2.75 -1.82
CA ARG A 13 19.36 -1.33 -1.72
C ARG A 13 19.76 -0.55 -2.98
N VAL A 14 20.97 -0.78 -3.49
CA VAL A 14 21.43 -0.13 -4.73
C VAL A 14 20.58 -0.58 -5.93
N LEU A 15 20.30 -1.88 -6.04
CA LEU A 15 19.43 -2.42 -7.09
C LEU A 15 18.02 -1.84 -7.04
N ASP A 16 17.42 -1.73 -5.85
CA ASP A 16 16.10 -1.12 -5.67
C ASP A 16 16.11 0.34 -6.15
N ILE A 17 17.13 1.13 -5.81
CA ILE A 17 17.23 2.53 -6.25
C ILE A 17 17.39 2.60 -7.78
N VAL A 18 18.34 1.86 -8.35
CA VAL A 18 18.61 1.86 -9.79
C VAL A 18 17.36 1.46 -10.57
N LEU A 19 16.69 0.39 -10.15
CA LEU A 19 15.50 -0.12 -10.82
C LEU A 19 14.32 0.86 -10.69
N VAL A 20 14.11 1.47 -9.51
CA VAL A 20 13.10 2.52 -9.35
C VAL A 20 13.39 3.76 -10.19
N LEU A 21 14.65 4.17 -10.35
CA LEU A 21 14.97 5.32 -11.20
C LEU A 21 14.67 5.04 -12.67
N ILE A 22 15.06 3.86 -13.17
CA ILE A 22 14.81 3.46 -14.56
C ILE A 22 13.30 3.32 -14.82
N ILE A 23 12.61 2.52 -14.01
CA ILE A 23 11.17 2.30 -14.14
C ILE A 23 10.41 3.60 -13.88
N GLY A 24 10.81 4.37 -12.88
CA GLY A 24 10.17 5.64 -12.50
C GLY A 24 10.09 6.61 -13.67
N VAL A 25 11.18 6.78 -14.44
CA VAL A 25 11.20 7.64 -15.63
C VAL A 25 10.19 7.16 -16.68
N VAL A 26 10.12 5.86 -16.95
CA VAL A 26 9.17 5.27 -17.90
C VAL A 26 7.72 5.48 -17.45
N PHE A 27 7.45 5.44 -16.15
CA PHE A 27 6.12 5.60 -15.58
C PHE A 27 5.74 7.06 -15.26
N LEU A 28 6.61 8.05 -15.52
CA LEU A 28 6.28 9.47 -15.32
C LEU A 28 5.07 9.94 -16.15
N PRO A 29 4.96 9.65 -17.46
CA PRO A 29 3.79 10.05 -18.24
C PRO A 29 2.50 9.43 -17.71
N ILE A 30 2.55 8.15 -17.34
CA ILE A 30 1.41 7.42 -16.76
C ILE A 30 1.00 8.04 -15.42
N SER A 31 1.97 8.40 -14.58
CA SER A 31 1.74 9.05 -13.29
C SER A 31 1.06 10.41 -13.46
N LEU A 32 1.48 11.20 -14.45
CA LEU A 32 0.88 12.50 -14.74
C LEU A 32 -0.56 12.36 -15.24
N ILE A 33 -0.82 11.44 -16.16
CA ILE A 33 -2.17 11.14 -16.66
C ILE A 33 -3.07 10.69 -15.50
N ALA A 34 -2.59 9.76 -14.67
CA ALA A 34 -3.34 9.29 -13.50
C ALA A 34 -3.66 10.44 -12.53
N ALA A 35 -2.69 11.30 -12.24
CA ALA A 35 -2.87 12.47 -11.38
C ALA A 35 -3.96 13.42 -11.91
N ILE A 36 -3.94 13.73 -13.21
CA ILE A 36 -4.95 14.55 -13.88
C ILE A 36 -6.32 13.89 -13.80
N LEU A 37 -6.43 12.61 -14.17
CA LEU A 37 -7.70 11.86 -14.16
C LEU A 37 -8.31 11.83 -12.75
N ILE A 38 -7.51 11.63 -11.70
CA ILE A 38 -7.98 11.67 -10.32
C ILE A 38 -8.51 13.06 -9.96
N LYS A 39 -7.80 14.12 -10.39
CA LYS A 39 -8.14 15.50 -10.04
C LYS A 39 -9.45 15.96 -10.70
N ILE A 40 -9.69 15.57 -11.95
CA ILE A 40 -10.88 15.99 -12.71
C ILE A 40 -12.11 15.12 -12.40
N THR A 41 -11.93 13.85 -12.03
CA THR A 41 -13.06 12.93 -11.77
C THR A 41 -13.47 12.82 -10.31
N SER A 42 -12.65 13.31 -9.37
CA SER A 42 -12.94 13.25 -7.94
C SER A 42 -12.39 14.48 -7.19
N LYS A 43 -13.23 15.14 -6.40
CA LYS A 43 -12.82 16.28 -5.55
C LYS A 43 -11.83 15.82 -4.46
N GLY A 44 -10.74 16.56 -4.26
CA GLY A 44 -9.75 16.35 -3.18
C GLY A 44 -8.31 16.13 -3.66
N PRO A 45 -7.43 15.56 -2.81
CA PRO A 45 -6.01 15.37 -3.11
C PRO A 45 -5.76 14.23 -4.11
N ILE A 46 -4.62 14.29 -4.81
CA ILE A 46 -4.20 13.26 -5.77
C ILE A 46 -3.69 12.00 -5.05
N LEU A 47 -2.98 12.18 -3.93
CA LEU A 47 -2.50 11.08 -3.11
C LEU A 47 -3.58 10.61 -2.14
N ALA A 48 -3.60 9.31 -1.89
CA ALA A 48 -4.50 8.69 -0.93
C ALA A 48 -4.16 9.15 0.48
N ASP A 49 -5.19 9.44 1.27
CA ASP A 49 -5.05 9.66 2.70
C ASP A 49 -5.16 8.30 3.41
N VAL A 50 -4.02 7.79 3.86
CA VAL A 50 -3.88 6.50 4.52
C VAL A 50 -3.01 6.65 5.77
N PRO A 51 -3.34 5.95 6.87
CA PRO A 51 -2.46 5.93 8.03
C PRO A 51 -1.10 5.32 7.73
N ASN A 52 -0.16 5.56 8.64
CA ASN A 52 1.17 4.97 8.54
C ASN A 52 1.10 3.44 8.58
N ARG A 53 2.02 2.82 7.86
CA ARG A 53 2.20 1.37 7.77
C ARG A 53 3.43 0.94 8.55
N VAL A 54 3.44 -0.30 9.03
CA VAL A 54 4.62 -0.89 9.67
C VAL A 54 5.61 -1.32 8.58
N GLY A 55 6.83 -0.80 8.66
CA GLY A 55 7.96 -1.11 7.79
C GLY A 55 9.01 -1.97 8.49
N LYS A 56 10.25 -1.86 8.01
CA LYS A 56 11.40 -2.59 8.56
C LYS A 56 11.68 -2.17 10.01
N ASP A 57 12.09 -3.14 10.84
CA ASP A 57 12.45 -2.91 12.25
C ASP A 57 11.31 -2.27 13.07
N GLN A 58 10.05 -2.57 12.69
CA GLN A 58 8.82 -2.04 13.29
C GLN A 58 8.62 -0.52 13.16
N ASN A 59 9.48 0.18 12.41
CA ASN A 59 9.32 1.61 12.18
C ASN A 59 8.10 1.87 11.28
N THR A 60 7.28 2.84 11.67
CA THR A 60 6.13 3.23 10.86
C THR A 60 6.49 4.29 9.83
N PHE A 61 5.93 4.21 8.62
CA PHE A 61 6.16 5.19 7.57
C PHE A 61 4.86 5.52 6.80
N LYS A 62 4.86 6.68 6.13
CA LYS A 62 3.74 7.09 5.29
C LYS A 62 3.83 6.47 3.91
N MET A 63 2.94 5.53 3.60
CA MET A 63 2.89 4.88 2.29
C MET A 63 2.25 5.79 1.24
N TYR A 64 2.98 6.11 0.17
CA TYR A 64 2.46 6.95 -0.92
C TYR A 64 1.69 6.10 -1.93
N LYS A 65 0.44 6.48 -2.20
CA LYS A 65 -0.37 5.86 -3.25
C LYS A 65 -1.21 6.91 -3.95
N PHE A 66 -1.54 6.70 -5.22
CA PHE A 66 -2.57 7.53 -5.83
C PHE A 66 -3.94 7.19 -5.26
N ARG A 67 -4.78 8.22 -5.13
CA ARG A 67 -6.13 8.06 -4.62
C ARG A 67 -7.00 7.35 -5.65
N SER A 68 -7.40 6.13 -5.31
CA SER A 68 -8.33 5.29 -6.08
C SER A 68 -9.67 5.07 -5.38
N MET A 69 -9.86 5.64 -4.20
CA MET A 69 -11.03 5.46 -3.35
C MET A 69 -11.59 6.83 -2.94
N ILE A 70 -12.82 6.85 -2.43
CA ILE A 70 -13.42 8.04 -1.84
C ILE A 70 -12.56 8.60 -0.69
N LEU A 71 -12.78 9.88 -0.36
CA LEU A 71 -12.11 10.52 0.77
C LEU A 71 -12.36 9.73 2.07
N ASN A 72 -11.34 9.68 2.92
CA ASN A 72 -11.39 9.02 4.22
C ASN A 72 -11.80 7.54 4.15
N ALA A 73 -11.62 6.87 3.01
CA ALA A 73 -12.06 5.49 2.81
C ALA A 73 -11.55 4.53 3.89
N HIS A 74 -10.35 4.75 4.42
CA HIS A 74 -9.81 3.94 5.51
C HIS A 74 -10.57 4.13 6.82
N GLN A 75 -10.80 5.37 7.22
CA GLN A 75 -11.56 5.73 8.42
C GLN A 75 -13.01 5.24 8.31
N LEU A 76 -13.67 5.53 7.18
CA LEU A 76 -15.05 5.12 6.92
C LEU A 76 -15.26 3.62 7.08
N LEU A 77 -14.32 2.79 6.62
CA LEU A 77 -14.45 1.34 6.78
C LEU A 77 -14.46 0.90 8.25
N ARG A 78 -13.70 1.59 9.11
CA ARG A 78 -13.53 1.19 10.52
C ARG A 78 -14.59 1.78 11.43
N GLU A 79 -15.06 2.99 11.13
CA GLU A 79 -15.86 3.80 12.05
C GLU A 79 -17.32 3.96 11.61
N ASP A 80 -17.62 3.87 10.31
CA ASP A 80 -18.99 4.05 9.82
C ASP A 80 -19.76 2.72 9.92
N GLU A 81 -20.89 2.76 10.65
CA GLU A 81 -21.79 1.61 10.82
C GLU A 81 -22.27 1.02 9.48
N LYS A 82 -22.38 1.83 8.42
CA LYS A 82 -22.73 1.34 7.06
C LYS A 82 -21.71 0.35 6.51
N PHE A 83 -20.44 0.48 6.90
CA PHE A 83 -19.34 -0.37 6.43
C PHE A 83 -18.99 -1.49 7.40
N LYS A 84 -19.70 -1.65 8.52
CA LYS A 84 -19.41 -2.66 9.55
C LYS A 84 -19.35 -4.08 9.01
N GLN A 85 -20.33 -4.48 8.19
CA GLN A 85 -20.32 -5.80 7.54
C GLN A 85 -19.14 -5.94 6.56
N LEU A 86 -18.85 -4.88 5.81
CA LEU A 86 -17.72 -4.84 4.88
C LEU A 86 -16.38 -4.95 5.63
N TYR A 87 -16.25 -4.34 6.80
CA TYR A 87 -15.06 -4.43 7.64
C TYR A 87 -14.86 -5.84 8.20
N GLN A 88 -15.93 -6.53 8.61
CA GLN A 88 -15.82 -7.94 9.02
C GLN A 88 -15.36 -8.82 7.85
N GLN A 89 -15.91 -8.61 6.64
CA GLN A 89 -15.43 -9.30 5.44
C GLN A 89 -13.96 -8.97 5.14
N TYR A 90 -13.54 -7.72 5.34
CA TYR A 90 -12.15 -7.29 5.16
C TYR A 90 -11.20 -8.04 6.11
N LYS A 91 -11.55 -8.15 7.40
CA LYS A 91 -10.76 -8.88 8.40
C LYS A 91 -10.68 -10.37 8.07
N ASN A 92 -11.82 -11.00 7.77
CA ASN A 92 -11.89 -12.43 7.43
C ASN A 92 -11.18 -12.75 6.11
N GLY A 93 -11.12 -11.79 5.19
CA GLY A 93 -10.49 -11.89 3.87
C GLY A 93 -8.99 -11.57 3.84
N SER A 94 -8.27 -11.69 4.97
CA SER A 94 -6.83 -11.33 5.04
C SER A 94 -6.54 -9.88 4.64
N TYR A 95 -7.39 -8.95 5.08
CA TYR A 95 -7.30 -7.52 4.78
C TYR A 95 -7.28 -7.24 3.27
N LYS A 96 -8.16 -7.96 2.54
CA LYS A 96 -8.47 -7.78 1.13
C LYS A 96 -9.97 -7.93 0.92
N LEU A 97 -10.55 -7.06 0.09
CA LEU A 97 -11.95 -7.15 -0.37
C LEU A 97 -11.97 -7.51 -1.85
N LYS A 98 -12.86 -8.42 -2.25
CA LYS A 98 -13.09 -8.75 -3.67
C LYS A 98 -13.84 -7.64 -4.39
N GLN A 99 -14.88 -7.10 -3.75
CA GLN A 99 -15.67 -5.99 -4.24
C GLN A 99 -15.71 -4.92 -3.17
N ASP A 100 -15.28 -3.70 -3.52
CA ASP A 100 -15.18 -2.61 -2.57
C ASP A 100 -15.94 -1.39 -3.11
N PRO A 101 -17.10 -1.05 -2.52
CA PRO A 101 -17.94 0.04 -3.00
C PRO A 101 -17.29 1.42 -2.82
N ARG A 102 -16.19 1.51 -2.06
CA ARG A 102 -15.47 2.77 -1.82
C ARG A 102 -14.52 3.13 -2.97
N ILE A 103 -14.29 2.23 -3.93
CA ILE A 103 -13.43 2.48 -5.09
C ILE A 103 -14.18 3.37 -6.10
N THR A 104 -13.54 4.44 -6.56
CA THR A 104 -14.13 5.34 -7.56
C THR A 104 -14.16 4.67 -8.95
N PRO A 105 -15.02 5.11 -9.89
CA PRO A 105 -15.05 4.54 -11.24
C PRO A 105 -13.67 4.54 -11.92
N ILE A 106 -12.95 5.67 -11.89
CA ILE A 106 -11.57 5.73 -12.39
C ILE A 106 -10.60 4.90 -11.55
N GLY A 107 -10.82 4.88 -10.23
CA GLY A 107 -10.02 4.12 -9.28
C GLY A 107 -10.00 2.62 -9.58
N ARG A 108 -11.07 2.10 -10.17
CA ARG A 108 -11.15 0.71 -10.64
C ARG A 108 -10.10 0.41 -11.72
N TYR A 109 -9.92 1.31 -12.69
CA TYR A 109 -8.90 1.18 -13.72
C TYR A 109 -7.49 1.36 -13.16
N ILE A 110 -7.31 2.39 -12.33
CA ILE A 110 -6.03 2.67 -11.67
C ILE A 110 -5.54 1.44 -10.88
N ARG A 111 -6.42 0.82 -10.08
CA ARG A 111 -6.08 -0.37 -9.28
C ARG A 111 -5.90 -1.63 -10.11
N ARG A 112 -6.68 -1.79 -11.20
CA ARG A 112 -6.55 -2.94 -12.11
C ARG A 112 -5.16 -3.00 -12.74
N HIS A 113 -4.58 -1.86 -13.04
CA HIS A 113 -3.25 -1.74 -13.64
C HIS A 113 -2.15 -1.40 -12.62
N SER A 114 -2.45 -1.48 -11.31
CA SER A 114 -1.52 -1.15 -10.22
C SER A 114 -0.89 0.25 -10.32
N ILE A 115 -1.55 1.16 -11.02
CA ILE A 115 -1.09 2.54 -11.21
C ILE A 115 -1.10 3.27 -9.86
N ASP A 116 -1.99 2.90 -8.94
CA ASP A 116 -2.06 3.48 -7.59
C ASP A 116 -0.79 3.27 -6.76
N GLU A 117 0.08 2.36 -7.18
CA GLU A 117 1.29 1.99 -6.45
C GLU A 117 2.53 2.72 -6.95
N ILE A 118 2.48 3.38 -8.10
CA ILE A 118 3.64 4.11 -8.66
C ILE A 118 4.21 5.13 -7.66
N PRO A 119 3.41 5.90 -6.88
CA PRO A 119 3.96 6.81 -5.88
C PRO A 119 4.82 6.13 -4.79
N GLN A 120 4.68 4.82 -4.57
CA GLN A 120 5.51 4.07 -3.62
C GLN A 120 6.98 4.02 -4.03
N PHE A 121 7.31 4.33 -5.29
CA PHE A 121 8.69 4.56 -5.72
C PHE A 121 9.40 5.61 -4.86
N LEU A 122 8.68 6.63 -4.36
CA LEU A 122 9.23 7.58 -3.41
C LEU A 122 9.58 6.94 -2.07
N ASN A 123 8.76 5.99 -1.57
CA ASN A 123 9.08 5.24 -0.35
C ASN A 123 10.32 4.37 -0.55
N VAL A 124 10.47 3.74 -1.72
CA VAL A 124 11.68 3.01 -2.06
C VAL A 124 12.88 3.95 -2.09
N LEU A 125 12.82 5.10 -2.77
CA LEU A 125 13.93 6.06 -2.79
C LEU A 125 14.30 6.57 -1.38
N LYS A 126 13.33 6.74 -0.48
CA LYS A 126 13.55 7.10 0.93
C LYS A 126 14.13 5.96 1.80
N GLY A 127 14.13 4.72 1.30
CA GLY A 127 14.59 3.56 2.06
C GLY A 127 13.56 3.01 3.04
N GLU A 128 12.31 3.46 2.97
CA GLU A 128 11.19 2.99 3.79
C GLU A 128 10.64 1.64 3.26
N MET A 129 10.80 1.39 1.96
CA MET A 129 10.36 0.19 1.26
C MET A 129 11.44 -0.36 0.32
N SER A 130 11.24 -1.59 -0.14
CA SER A 130 12.03 -2.26 -1.19
C SER A 130 11.07 -2.71 -2.29
N ILE A 131 11.53 -2.79 -3.55
CA ILE A 131 10.68 -3.21 -4.67
C ILE A 131 10.14 -4.63 -4.43
N VAL A 132 10.99 -5.50 -3.90
CA VAL A 132 10.62 -6.87 -3.51
C VAL A 132 10.75 -7.01 -2.01
N GLY A 133 9.62 -7.16 -1.32
CA GLY A 133 9.56 -7.28 0.14
C GLY A 133 8.19 -7.75 0.63
N PRO A 134 8.06 -8.05 1.93
CA PRO A 134 6.76 -8.38 2.53
C PRO A 134 5.80 -7.20 2.46
N ARG A 135 4.50 -7.48 2.45
CA ARG A 135 3.45 -6.45 2.46
C ARG A 135 3.52 -5.63 3.74
N ALA A 136 3.48 -4.30 3.61
CA ALA A 136 3.35 -3.40 4.75
C ALA A 136 1.89 -3.37 5.24
N TYR A 137 1.67 -3.72 6.50
CA TYR A 137 0.35 -3.76 7.15
C TYR A 137 0.13 -2.53 8.05
N TYR A 138 -1.12 -2.24 8.40
CA TYR A 138 -1.35 -1.31 9.51
C TYR A 138 -0.95 -1.98 10.84
N PRO A 139 -0.58 -1.22 11.88
CA PRO A 139 -0.11 -1.79 13.15
C PRO A 139 -1.07 -2.83 13.74
N ASP A 140 -2.36 -2.51 13.80
CA ASP A 140 -3.40 -3.38 14.31
C ASP A 140 -3.59 -4.65 13.46
N GLU A 141 -3.51 -4.53 12.13
CA GLU A 141 -3.60 -5.68 11.21
C GLU A 141 -2.42 -6.64 11.38
N LEU A 142 -1.22 -6.09 11.63
CA LEU A 142 -0.01 -6.88 11.83
C LEU A 142 -0.09 -7.65 13.15
N GLU A 143 -0.52 -6.99 14.24
CA GLU A 143 -0.72 -7.63 15.54
C GLU A 143 -1.73 -8.78 15.47
N GLU A 144 -2.86 -8.58 14.80
CA GLU A 144 -3.88 -9.63 14.60
C GLU A 144 -3.33 -10.82 13.80
N GLN A 145 -2.55 -10.57 12.74
CA GLN A 145 -1.92 -11.64 11.98
C GLN A 145 -0.89 -12.43 12.79
N GLN A 146 -0.07 -11.75 13.58
CA GLN A 146 0.91 -12.41 14.45
C GLN A 146 0.21 -13.28 15.50
N LYS A 147 -0.88 -12.81 16.10
CA LYS A 147 -1.71 -13.59 17.03
C LYS A 147 -2.32 -14.83 16.36
N ASN A 148 -2.80 -14.70 15.12
CA ASN A 148 -3.38 -15.82 14.38
C ASN A 148 -2.34 -16.87 13.96
N ILE A 149 -1.08 -16.48 13.70
CA ILE A 149 0.01 -17.42 13.43
C ILE A 149 0.42 -18.17 14.70
N GLN A 150 0.35 -17.52 15.87
CA GLN A 150 0.72 -18.13 17.15
C GLN A 150 -0.34 -19.09 17.72
N LYS A 151 -1.60 -18.99 17.27
CA LYS A 151 -2.62 -19.99 17.60
C LYS A 151 -2.36 -21.25 16.76
N PRO A 152 -2.03 -22.41 17.35
CA PRO A 152 -1.91 -23.65 16.58
C PRO A 152 -3.24 -23.91 15.86
N LYS A 153 -3.17 -24.26 14.58
CA LYS A 153 -4.31 -24.72 13.77
C LYS A 153 -4.80 -26.08 14.30
N ASN A 154 -5.37 -26.12 15.50
CA ASN A 154 -6.04 -27.29 16.05
C ASN A 154 -7.20 -26.80 16.92
N SER A 155 -8.37 -26.66 16.31
CA SER A 155 -9.70 -26.73 16.93
C SER A 155 -10.71 -27.04 15.85
#